data_AF-A0A1Q3DDF7-F1
#
_entry.id   AF-A0A1Q3DDF7-F1
#
_cell.length_a   1.000
_cell.length_b   1.000
_cell.length_c   1.000
_cell.angle_alpha   90.00
_cell.angle_beta   90.00
_cell.angle_gamma   90.00
#
_symmetry.space_group_name_H-M   'P 1'
#
loop_
_entity.id
_entity.type
_entity.pdbx_description
1 polymer ?
#
loop_
_entity_poly.entity_id
_entity_poly.type
_entity_poly.pdbx_seq_one_letter_code
_entity_poly.pdbx_strand_id
1 'polypeptide(L)'
;DLTGIPSPHAICVLNSEEKAPEDYVTHWYKKEFYLNACQYPIQPVKSSKFWPKTGLNPILPPPFKKMPGRPKLCRRKDPLEPKKQRVGKLARTRRRMTCTVC
;
A
#
# COMPACT_ATOMS: atom_id res chain seq x y z
N ASP A 1 1.18 4.57 21.49
CA ASP A 1 2.30 5.16 20.74
C ASP A 1 3.05 4.03 20.04
N LEU A 2 3.09 3.99 18.71
CA LEU A 2 3.48 2.79 17.95
C LEU A 2 4.96 2.78 17.53
N THR A 3 5.61 3.94 17.48
CA THR A 3 6.97 4.10 16.97
C THR A 3 7.98 4.52 18.03
N GLY A 4 7.55 4.93 19.22
CA GLY A 4 8.47 5.40 20.27
C GLY A 4 9.18 6.72 19.94
N ILE A 5 8.73 7.42 18.89
CA ILE A 5 9.17 8.75 18.47
C ILE A 5 8.01 9.71 18.74
N PRO A 6 8.23 10.85 19.43
CA PRO A 6 7.19 11.83 19.68
C PRO A 6 6.49 12.28 18.39
N SER A 7 5.15 12.36 18.44
CA SER A 7 4.39 12.95 17.33
C SER A 7 4.72 14.44 17.16
N PRO A 8 4.46 15.05 15.99
CA PRO A 8 4.67 16.49 15.81
C PRO A 8 3.97 17.35 16.88
N HIS A 9 2.77 16.94 17.32
CA HIS A 9 2.05 17.62 18.40
C HIS A 9 2.78 17.51 19.74
N ALA A 10 3.32 16.33 20.05
CA ALA A 10 4.11 16.14 21.26
C ALA A 10 5.40 16.97 21.24
N ILE A 11 6.08 17.06 20.08
CA ILE A 11 7.26 17.91 19.91
C ILE A 11 6.92 19.39 20.14
N CYS A 12 5.78 19.87 19.61
CA CYS A 12 5.33 21.25 19.85
C CYS A 12 5.10 21.54 21.34
N VAL A 13 4.45 20.62 22.05
CA VAL A 13 4.21 20.75 23.51
C VAL A 13 5.54 20.74 24.27
N LEU A 14 6.44 19.80 23.97
CA LEU A 14 7.76 19.72 24.61
C LEU A 14 8.58 21.00 24.40
N ASN A 15 8.58 21.54 23.18
CA ASN A 15 9.26 22.80 22.88
C ASN A 15 8.64 23.99 23.64
N SER A 16 7.32 24.01 23.81
CA SER A 16 6.65 25.07 24.60
C SER A 16 6.97 25.00 26.09
N GLU A 17 7.37 23.82 26.57
CA GLU A 17 7.82 23.58 27.94
C GLU A 17 9.35 23.63 28.08
N GLU A 18 10.07 24.10 27.06
CA GLU A 18 11.55 24.16 27.01
C GLU A 18 12.24 22.80 27.24
N LYS A 19 11.56 21.71 26.88
CA LYS A 19 12.06 20.34 26.98
C LYS A 19 12.62 19.88 25.64
N ALA A 20 13.78 19.22 25.69
CA ALA A 20 14.38 18.62 24.51
C ALA A 20 13.56 17.39 24.05
N PRO A 21 13.00 17.37 22.83
CA PRO A 21 12.22 16.25 22.35
C PRO A 21 13.01 14.94 22.24
N GLU A 22 14.33 15.03 22.08
CA GLU A 22 15.26 13.89 22.02
C GLU A 22 15.23 13.04 23.30
N ASP A 23 14.99 13.67 24.45
CA ASP A 23 14.92 12.98 25.76
C ASP A 23 13.66 12.10 25.89
N TYR A 24 12.65 12.36 25.05
CA TYR A 24 11.37 11.64 25.03
C TYR A 24 11.30 10.59 23.93
N VAL A 25 12.40 10.40 23.18
CA VAL A 25 12.55 9.29 22.23
C VAL A 25 12.85 8.00 23.00
N THR A 26 12.23 6.90 22.58
CA THR A 26 12.44 5.60 23.22
C THR A 26 13.89 5.15 23.08
N HIS A 27 14.41 4.45 24.10
CA HIS A 27 15.79 4.00 24.18
C HIS A 27 16.27 3.19 22.95
N TRP A 28 15.38 2.49 22.24
CA TRP A 28 15.69 1.74 21.02
C TRP A 28 16.36 2.57 19.91
N TYR A 29 16.12 3.87 19.87
CA TYR A 29 16.70 4.78 18.88
C TYR A 29 17.98 5.46 19.35
N LYS A 30 18.45 5.16 20.56
CA LYS A 30 19.73 5.68 21.05
C LYS A 30 20.88 5.03 20.32
N LYS A 31 21.97 5.79 20.15
CA LYS A 31 23.20 5.35 19.48
C LYS A 31 23.71 4.01 19.99
N GLU A 32 23.67 3.79 21.30
CA GLU A 32 24.13 2.54 21.94
C GLU A 32 23.36 1.32 21.43
N PHE A 33 22.02 1.42 21.36
CA PHE A 33 21.17 0.34 20.85
C PHE A 33 21.35 0.12 19.36
N TYR A 34 21.55 1.19 18.59
CA TYR A 34 21.89 1.10 17.17
C TYR A 34 23.22 0.34 16.96
N LEU A 35 24.26 0.70 17.72
CA LEU A 35 25.56 0.02 17.64
C LEU A 35 25.46 -1.44 18.10
N ASN A 36 24.69 -1.73 19.14
CA ASN A 36 24.44 -3.11 19.59
C ASN A 36 23.69 -3.94 18.54
N ALA A 37 22.69 -3.35 17.88
CA ALA A 37 21.95 -4.02 16.80
C ALA A 37 22.84 -4.29 15.59
N CYS A 38 23.77 -3.38 15.29
CA CYS A 38 24.73 -3.50 14.20
C CYS A 38 26.08 -4.10 14.61
N GLN A 39 26.21 -4.64 15.83
CA GLN A 39 27.49 -5.12 16.37
C GLN A 39 28.09 -6.26 15.53
N TYR A 40 27.21 -7.06 14.91
CA TYR A 40 27.58 -8.14 14.02
C TYR A 40 27.36 -7.68 12.57
N PRO A 41 28.43 -7.32 11.83
CA PRO A 41 28.28 -6.93 10.45
C PRO A 41 27.77 -8.12 9.63
N ILE A 42 26.73 -7.89 8.83
CA ILE A 42 26.26 -8.87 7.85
C ILE A 42 27.38 -9.03 6.82
N GLN A 43 27.99 -10.20 6.78
CA GLN A 43 29.02 -10.47 5.77
C GLN A 43 28.40 -10.39 4.38
N PRO A 44 29.03 -9.67 3.43
CA PRO A 44 28.53 -9.61 2.08
C PRO A 44 28.51 -11.02 1.48
N VAL A 45 27.35 -11.42 0.97
CA VAL A 45 27.22 -12.66 0.23
C VAL A 45 27.89 -12.48 -1.13
N LYS A 46 28.87 -13.33 -1.44
CA LYS A 46 29.56 -13.32 -2.74
C LYS A 46 28.54 -13.59 -3.86
N SER A 47 28.88 -13.23 -5.10
CA SER A 47 28.04 -13.55 -6.27
C SER A 47 27.67 -15.03 -6.30
N SER A 48 26.51 -15.37 -6.88
CA SER A 48 26.01 -16.75 -7.00
C SER A 48 27.03 -17.73 -7.59
N LYS A 49 27.96 -17.23 -8.42
CA LYS A 49 29.08 -17.99 -8.99
C LYS A 49 30.02 -18.62 -7.94
N PHE A 50 30.11 -18.03 -6.75
CA PHE A 50 30.98 -18.47 -5.65
C PHE A 50 30.25 -19.32 -4.61
N TRP A 51 28.94 -19.56 -4.78
CA TRP A 51 28.17 -20.36 -3.82
C TRP A 51 28.52 -21.84 -3.99
N PRO A 52 28.62 -22.60 -2.88
CA PRO A 52 28.85 -24.03 -2.96
C PRO A 52 27.67 -24.71 -3.67
N LYS A 53 27.97 -25.61 -4.61
CA LYS A 53 26.95 -26.47 -5.21
C LYS A 53 26.52 -27.50 -4.17
N THR A 54 25.32 -27.35 -3.62
CA THR A 54 24.79 -28.20 -2.55
C THR A 54 24.27 -29.55 -3.05
N GLY A 55 24.18 -29.79 -4.36
CA GLY A 55 23.64 -31.03 -4.94
C GLY A 55 22.14 -31.23 -4.67
N LEU A 56 21.50 -30.27 -4.02
CA LEU A 56 20.08 -30.27 -3.73
C LEU A 56 19.28 -30.01 -5.01
N ASN A 57 18.06 -30.54 -5.05
CA ASN A 57 17.13 -30.23 -6.11
C ASN A 57 16.89 -28.71 -6.19
N PRO A 58 16.77 -28.16 -7.41
CA PRO A 58 16.47 -26.74 -7.57
C PRO A 58 15.16 -26.39 -6.88
N ILE A 59 15.13 -25.24 -6.21
CA ILE A 59 13.90 -24.69 -5.64
C ILE A 59 12.97 -24.38 -6.81
N LEU A 60 11.86 -25.12 -6.89
CA LEU A 60 10.83 -24.84 -7.89
C LEU A 60 10.17 -23.50 -7.56
N PRO A 61 9.81 -22.70 -8.59
CA PRO A 61 9.04 -21.50 -8.36
C PRO A 61 7.73 -21.85 -7.64
N PRO A 62 7.19 -20.94 -6.82
CA PRO A 62 5.88 -21.14 -6.25
C PRO A 62 4.85 -21.34 -7.38
N PRO A 63 3.86 -22.22 -7.20
CA PRO A 63 2.84 -22.45 -8.22
C PRO A 63 2.13 -21.14 -8.55
N PHE A 64 1.93 -20.89 -9.84
CA PHE A 64 1.25 -19.68 -10.29
C PHE A 64 -0.19 -19.66 -9.77
N LYS A 65 -0.52 -18.63 -8.99
CA LYS A 65 -1.89 -18.40 -8.50
C LYS A 65 -2.51 -17.24 -9.27
N LYS A 66 -3.60 -17.50 -9.99
CA LYS A 66 -4.44 -16.43 -10.55
C LYS A 66 -5.01 -15.62 -9.39
N MET A 67 -4.57 -14.37 -9.25
CA MET A 67 -5.18 -13.45 -8.30
C MET A 67 -6.62 -13.15 -8.71
N PRO A 68 -7.55 -12.98 -7.75
CA PRO A 68 -8.85 -12.42 -8.08
C PRO A 68 -8.63 -11.08 -8.78
N GLY A 69 -9.23 -10.92 -9.95
CA GLY A 69 -9.21 -9.65 -10.65
C GLY A 69 -9.89 -8.56 -9.83
N ARG A 70 -9.71 -7.31 -10.26
CA ARG A 70 -10.39 -6.16 -9.63
C ARG A 70 -11.90 -6.44 -9.51
N PRO A 71 -12.51 -6.25 -8.32
CA PRO A 71 -13.95 -6.30 -8.19
C PRO A 71 -14.62 -5.35 -9.19
N LYS A 72 -15.73 -5.80 -9.78
CA LYS A 72 -16.50 -4.94 -10.69
C LYS A 72 -17.04 -3.76 -9.92
N LEU A 73 -16.99 -2.56 -10.50
CA LEU A 73 -17.58 -1.34 -9.93
C LEU A 73 -19.09 -1.52 -9.67
N CYS A 74 -19.77 -2.28 -10.53
CA CYS A 74 -21.19 -2.60 -10.39
C CYS A 74 -21.39 -4.10 -10.26
N ARG A 75 -22.27 -4.50 -9.32
CA ARG A 75 -22.77 -5.87 -9.21
C ARG A 75 -23.55 -6.26 -10.49
N ARG A 76 -23.48 -7.54 -10.87
CA ARG A 76 -24.41 -8.13 -11.86
C ARG A 76 -25.82 -8.14 -11.25
N LYS A 77 -26.78 -7.50 -11.92
CA LYS A 77 -28.19 -7.49 -11.52
C LYS A 77 -28.89 -8.76 -12.00
N ASP A 78 -29.83 -9.25 -11.21
CA ASP A 78 -30.74 -10.32 -11.63
C ASP A 78 -31.63 -9.87 -12.81
N PRO A 79 -32.02 -10.77 -13.74
CA PRO A 79 -32.99 -10.43 -14.80
C PRO A 79 -34.30 -9.84 -14.29
N LEU A 80 -34.73 -10.21 -13.07
CA LEU A 80 -35.96 -9.74 -12.43
C LEU A 80 -35.77 -8.44 -11.63
N GLU A 81 -34.53 -7.97 -11.45
CA GLU A 81 -34.30 -6.70 -10.74
C GLU A 81 -34.83 -5.50 -11.55
N PRO A 82 -35.55 -4.57 -10.91
CA PRO A 82 -36.05 -3.38 -11.59
C PRO A 82 -34.90 -2.55 -12.14
N LYS A 83 -34.96 -2.27 -13.44
CA LYS A 83 -34.02 -1.33 -14.09
C LYS A 83 -34.28 0.05 -13.50
N LYS A 84 -33.21 0.72 -13.03
CA LYS A 84 -33.31 2.13 -12.63
C LYS A 84 -33.89 2.92 -13.82
N GLN A 85 -35.07 3.50 -13.63
CA GLN A 85 -35.64 4.43 -14.59
C GLN A 85 -34.64 5.58 -14.76
N ARG A 86 -34.24 5.88 -16.00
CA ARG A 86 -33.47 7.08 -16.29
C ARG A 86 -34.42 8.27 -16.21
N VAL A 87 -34.72 8.73 -15.00
CA VAL A 87 -35.48 9.96 -14.80
C VAL A 87 -34.69 11.11 -15.43
N GLY A 88 -35.32 11.89 -16.31
CA GLY A 88 -34.72 13.05 -16.97
C GLY A 88 -33.97 12.79 -18.29
N LYS A 89 -33.96 11.57 -18.85
CA LYS A 89 -33.40 11.31 -20.20
C LYS A 89 -34.50 10.89 -21.17
N LEU A 90 -34.89 11.78 -22.06
CA LEU A 90 -35.84 11.48 -23.14
C LEU A 90 -35.25 10.41 -24.08
N ALA A 91 -36.02 9.36 -24.37
CA ALA A 91 -35.63 8.34 -25.34
C ALA A 91 -35.50 8.97 -26.74
N ARG A 92 -34.35 8.78 -27.40
CA ARG A 92 -34.08 9.32 -28.75
C ARG A 92 -34.93 8.69 -29.86
N THR A 93 -35.68 7.64 -29.54
CA THR A 93 -36.41 6.80 -30.49
C THR A 93 -37.51 7.52 -31.30
N ARG A 94 -37.94 8.72 -30.90
CA ARG A 94 -39.00 9.49 -31.60
C ARG A 94 -38.66 10.98 -31.84
N ARG A 95 -37.38 11.37 -31.85
CA ARG A 95 -37.00 12.75 -32.22
C ARG A 95 -36.80 12.84 -33.73
N ARG A 96 -37.62 13.67 -34.41
CA ARG A 96 -37.28 14.16 -35.76
C ARG A 96 -36.09 15.11 -35.63
N MET A 97 -35.00 14.78 -36.30
CA MET A 97 -33.82 15.65 -36.39
C MET A 97 -34.10 16.67 -37.50
N THR A 98 -34.20 17.94 -37.15
CA THR A 98 -34.25 19.05 -38.11
C THR A 98 -32.89 19.74 -38.13
N CYS A 99 -32.37 20.02 -39.33
CA CYS A 99 -31.20 20.86 -39.48
C CYS A 99 -31.62 22.33 -39.31
N THR A 100 -30.73 23.18 -38.81
CA THR A 100 -30.96 24.64 -38.79
C THR A 100 -30.36 25.33 -40.02
N VAL A 101 -29.67 24.58 -40.87
CA VAL A 101 -29.02 25.07 -42.10
C VAL A 101 -29.74 24.55 -43.36
N CYS A 102 -30.68 23.61 -43.20
CA CYS A 102 -31.54 23.07 -44.26
C CYS A 102 -32.98 23.17 -43.79
#